data_AF-A0A9P7E9Z8-F1
#
_entry.id   AF-A0A9P7E9Z8-F1
#
_cell.length_a   1.000
_cell.length_b   1.000
_cell.length_c   1.000
_cell.angle_alpha   90.00
_cell.angle_beta   90.00
_cell.angle_gamma   90.00
#
_symmetry.space_group_name_H-M   'P 1'
#
loop_
_entity.id
_entity.type
_entity.pdbx_description
1 polymer ?
#
loop_
_entity_poly.entity_id
_entity_poly.type
_entity_poly.pdbx_seq_one_letter_code
_entity_poly.pdbx_strand_id
1 'polypeptide(L)'
;LEIYTPYKKLLLHNLDKLLCLWDAIRLPHEEWKQIFSLELPIISFNVNPNLMRQQAQMSDDSCTQLIQALLDFAQQGARCSLCDFQHLAGWLNWALNVYPLLPPGLSALYAKTTGKLESKALIWVNHDIVCKLSWIICHLRSAEGIFFLKSMSWN
;
A
#
# COMPACT_ATOMS: atom_id res chain seq x y z
N LEU A 1 -18.57 14.30 -23.91
CA LEU A 1 -17.77 15.09 -22.96
C LEU A 1 -18.67 16.23 -22.50
N GLU A 2 -18.69 16.54 -21.21
CA GLU A 2 -19.57 17.55 -20.60
C GLU A 2 -18.74 18.53 -19.76
N ILE A 3 -19.22 19.77 -19.62
CA ILE A 3 -18.53 20.78 -18.81
C ILE A 3 -18.99 20.60 -17.37
N TYR A 4 -18.08 20.13 -16.52
CA TYR A 4 -18.32 20.05 -15.09
C TYR A 4 -18.08 21.42 -14.46
N THR A 5 -19.16 22.06 -14.04
CA THR A 5 -19.19 23.47 -13.61
C THR A 5 -18.23 23.78 -12.44
N PRO A 6 -18.12 22.94 -11.39
CA PRO A 6 -17.23 23.21 -10.26
C PRO A 6 -15.75 23.30 -10.63
N TYR A 7 -15.31 22.53 -11.64
CA TYR A 7 -13.91 22.54 -12.11
C TYR A 7 -13.71 23.36 -13.39
N LYS A 8 -14.79 23.80 -14.05
CA LYS A 8 -14.77 24.48 -15.35
C LYS A 8 -13.99 23.70 -16.41
N LYS A 9 -14.08 22.36 -16.36
CA LYS A 9 -13.36 21.45 -17.25
C LYS A 9 -14.29 20.52 -18.00
N LEU A 10 -13.84 20.13 -19.18
CA LEU A 10 -14.52 19.17 -20.03
C LEU A 10 -14.15 17.76 -19.56
N LEU A 11 -15.12 17.04 -18.99
CA LEU A 11 -14.93 15.69 -18.45
C LEU A 11 -15.71 14.66 -19.29
N LEU A 12 -15.36 13.38 -19.12
CA LEU A 12 -16.16 12.29 -19.65
C LEU A 12 -17.53 12.29 -18.99
N HIS A 13 -18.57 11.98 -19.77
CA HIS A 13 -19.96 11.98 -19.33
C HIS A 13 -20.19 11.17 -18.03
N ASN A 14 -19.56 10.00 -17.94
CA ASN A 14 -19.67 9.15 -16.75
C ASN A 14 -18.99 9.76 -15.51
N LEU A 15 -17.88 10.48 -15.72
CA LEU A 15 -17.17 11.16 -14.64
C LEU A 15 -17.95 12.39 -14.16
N ASP A 16 -18.52 13.16 -15.08
CA ASP A 16 -19.39 14.29 -14.75
C ASP A 16 -20.60 13.85 -13.90
N LYS A 17 -21.30 12.80 -14.31
CA LYS A 17 -22.40 12.20 -13.54
C LYS A 17 -21.99 11.73 -12.14
N LEU A 18 -20.81 11.11 -12.02
CA LEU A 18 -20.29 10.66 -10.73
C LEU A 18 -19.98 11.84 -9.80
N LEU A 19 -19.36 12.89 -10.32
CA LEU A 19 -19.05 14.09 -9.53
C LEU A 19 -20.33 14.84 -9.12
N CYS A 20 -21.31 14.95 -10.02
CA CYS A 20 -22.62 15.50 -9.68
C CYS A 20 -23.34 14.70 -8.57
N LEU A 21 -23.19 13.37 -8.57
CA LEU A 21 -23.69 12.53 -7.49
C LEU A 21 -22.96 12.82 -6.17
N TRP A 22 -21.63 12.96 -6.22
CA TRP A 22 -20.82 13.30 -5.04
C TRP A 22 -21.19 14.68 -4.48
N ASP A 23 -21.43 15.67 -5.33
CA ASP A 23 -21.97 16.97 -4.93
C ASP A 23 -23.32 16.83 -4.22
N ALA A 24 -24.23 16.00 -4.76
CA ALA A 24 -25.55 15.79 -4.19
C ALA A 24 -25.50 15.17 -2.79
N ILE A 25 -24.56 14.25 -2.54
CA ILE A 25 -24.34 13.64 -1.21
C ILE A 25 -23.35 14.44 -0.33
N ARG A 26 -22.86 15.58 -0.82
CA ARG A 26 -21.85 16.43 -0.15
C ARG A 26 -20.55 15.67 0.18
N LEU A 27 -20.15 14.72 -0.67
CA LEU A 27 -18.87 14.04 -0.54
C LEU A 27 -17.76 14.97 -1.06
N PRO A 28 -16.77 15.35 -0.24
CA PRO A 28 -15.70 16.22 -0.69
C PRO A 28 -14.84 15.50 -1.74
N HIS A 29 -14.56 16.20 -2.83
CA HIS A 29 -13.68 15.73 -3.89
C HIS A 29 -12.79 16.87 -4.38
N GLU A 30 -11.60 16.51 -4.83
CA GLU A 30 -10.59 17.45 -5.31
C GLU A 30 -10.27 17.16 -6.77
N GLU A 31 -10.11 18.23 -7.55
CA GLU A 31 -9.90 18.16 -8.99
C GLU A 31 -8.64 17.39 -9.37
N TRP A 32 -7.53 17.64 -8.65
CA TRP A 32 -6.24 16.99 -8.93
C TRP A 32 -6.26 15.48 -8.65
N LYS A 33 -7.26 14.97 -7.92
CA LYS A 33 -7.48 13.53 -7.72
C LYS A 33 -8.33 12.89 -8.83
N GLN A 34 -8.97 13.69 -9.69
CA GLN A 34 -9.80 13.21 -10.80
C GLN A 34 -8.95 13.03 -12.07
N ILE A 35 -8.10 12.00 -12.06
CA ILE A 35 -7.15 11.73 -13.15
C ILE A 35 -7.79 10.75 -14.14
N PHE A 36 -7.71 11.09 -15.44
CA PHE A 36 -8.06 10.18 -16.53
C PHE A 36 -6.84 9.98 -17.43
N SER A 37 -6.19 8.82 -17.30
CA SER A 37 -5.00 8.44 -18.05
C SER A 37 -4.94 6.93 -18.24
N LEU A 38 -4.09 6.48 -19.17
CA LEU A 38 -3.81 5.05 -19.38
C LEU A 38 -3.10 4.41 -18.19
N GLU A 39 -2.43 5.21 -17.36
CA GLU A 39 -1.80 4.79 -16.12
C GLU A 39 -2.33 5.64 -14.98
N LEU A 40 -2.84 5.00 -13.93
CA LEU A 40 -3.45 5.68 -12.81
C LEU A 40 -2.63 5.47 -11.53
N PRO A 41 -2.27 6.54 -10.80
CA PRO A 41 -1.70 6.41 -9.47
C PRO A 41 -2.81 6.00 -8.49
N ILE A 42 -2.79 4.74 -8.04
CA ILE A 42 -3.71 4.20 -7.03
C ILE A 42 -2.88 3.86 -5.79
N ILE A 43 -3.13 4.56 -4.67
CA ILE A 43 -2.47 4.30 -3.37
C ILE A 43 -0.93 4.31 -3.51
N SER A 44 -0.41 5.30 -4.24
CA SER A 44 1.03 5.46 -4.55
C SER A 44 1.63 4.37 -5.46
N PHE A 45 0.81 3.61 -6.18
CA PHE A 45 1.25 2.67 -7.21
C PHE A 45 0.78 3.12 -8.58
N ASN A 46 1.64 2.97 -9.59
CA ASN A 46 1.22 3.22 -10.97
C ASN A 46 0.54 1.96 -11.53
N VAL A 47 -0.73 2.08 -11.92
CA VAL A 47 -1.54 0.98 -12.42
C VAL A 47 -1.84 1.22 -13.89
N ASN A 48 -1.24 0.40 -14.76
CA ASN A 48 -1.58 0.37 -16.18
C ASN A 48 -2.38 -0.91 -16.48
N PRO A 49 -3.70 -0.81 -16.69
CA PRO A 49 -4.55 -1.98 -16.92
C PRO A 49 -4.27 -2.70 -18.25
N ASN A 50 -3.57 -2.04 -19.20
CA ASN A 50 -3.22 -2.64 -20.49
C ASN A 50 -1.91 -3.45 -20.42
N LEU A 51 -1.08 -3.20 -19.42
CA LEU A 51 0.17 -3.94 -19.20
C LEU A 51 -0.10 -5.10 -18.22
N MET A 52 -0.34 -6.30 -18.76
CA MET A 52 -0.55 -7.52 -17.97
C MET A 52 0.57 -7.84 -16.95
N ARG A 53 1.79 -7.30 -17.12
CA ARG A 53 2.98 -7.69 -16.35
C ARG A 53 3.35 -6.76 -15.18
N GLN A 54 2.82 -5.55 -15.11
CA GLN A 54 3.32 -4.52 -14.20
C GLN A 54 2.19 -3.93 -13.37
N GLN A 55 1.50 -4.80 -12.63
CA GLN A 55 0.38 -4.38 -11.82
C GLN A 55 0.87 -4.00 -10.42
N ALA A 56 0.86 -2.69 -10.17
CA ALA A 56 1.28 -2.04 -8.94
C ALA A 56 2.77 -2.23 -8.59
N GLN A 57 3.68 -1.71 -9.42
CA GLN A 57 5.10 -1.68 -9.04
C GLN A 57 5.32 -0.62 -7.95
N MET A 58 5.83 -1.04 -6.79
CA MET A 58 6.52 -0.11 -5.88
C MET A 58 7.73 0.46 -6.62
N SER A 59 8.06 1.74 -6.41
CA SER A 59 9.36 2.23 -6.89
C SER A 59 10.48 1.43 -6.23
N ASP A 60 11.54 1.13 -6.97
CA ASP A 60 12.71 0.41 -6.45
C ASP A 60 13.29 1.09 -5.21
N ASP A 61 13.21 2.42 -5.14
CA ASP A 61 13.58 3.22 -3.99
C ASP A 61 12.73 2.92 -2.75
N SER A 62 11.40 2.83 -2.91
CA SER A 62 10.49 2.54 -1.79
C SER A 62 10.67 1.12 -1.27
N CYS A 63 10.90 0.16 -2.19
CA CYS A 63 11.20 -1.22 -1.82
C CYS A 63 12.52 -1.30 -1.03
N THR A 64 13.55 -0.58 -1.49
CA THR A 64 14.85 -0.52 -0.83
C THR A 64 14.75 0.11 0.57
N GLN A 65 14.00 1.22 0.70
CA GLN A 65 13.76 1.87 2.00
C GLN A 65 13.01 0.95 2.97
N LEU A 66 12.00 0.22 2.49
CA LEU A 66 11.27 -0.76 3.30
C LEU A 66 12.20 -1.88 3.77
N ILE A 67 13.00 -2.45 2.87
CA ILE A 67 13.98 -3.49 3.20
C ILE A 67 14.97 -2.98 4.25
N GLN A 68 15.48 -1.76 4.10
CA GLN A 68 16.41 -1.17 5.06
C GLN A 68 15.77 -1.00 6.44
N ALA A 69 14.56 -0.45 6.51
CA ALA A 69 13.86 -0.30 7.79
C ALA A 69 13.58 -1.64 8.47
N LEU A 70 13.26 -2.69 7.69
CA LEU A 70 13.06 -4.04 8.23
C LEU A 70 14.37 -4.62 8.78
N LEU A 71 15.51 -4.41 8.10
CA LEU A 71 16.83 -4.84 8.58
C LEU A 71 17.25 -4.13 9.86
N ASP A 72 17.00 -2.82 9.93
CA ASP A 72 17.32 -2.00 11.11
C ASP A 72 16.43 -2.39 12.31
N PHE A 73 15.19 -2.80 12.05
CA PHE A 73 14.27 -3.24 13.10
C PHE A 73 14.48 -4.69 13.53
N ALA A 74 14.93 -5.58 12.63
CA ALA A 74 15.13 -7.01 12.88
C ALA A 74 16.39 -7.33 13.70
N GLN A 75 16.72 -6.47 14.67
CA GLN A 75 17.85 -6.66 15.58
C GLN A 75 17.38 -7.43 16.81
N GLN A 76 17.79 -8.68 16.92
CA GLN A 76 17.46 -9.51 18.07
C GLN A 76 18.01 -8.87 19.35
N GLY A 77 17.16 -8.75 20.38
CA GLY A 77 17.57 -8.13 21.64
C GLY A 77 17.26 -6.63 21.73
N ALA A 78 16.93 -5.98 20.61
CA ALA A 78 16.55 -4.57 20.60
C ALA A 78 15.22 -4.32 21.34
N ARG A 79 15.06 -3.07 21.77
CA ARG A 79 13.84 -2.55 22.38
C ARG A 79 13.32 -1.40 21.52
N CYS A 80 12.16 -1.59 20.92
CA CYS A 80 11.50 -0.60 20.10
C CYS A 80 10.19 -0.19 20.76
N SER A 81 9.76 1.05 20.57
CA SER A 81 8.50 1.52 21.13
C SER A 81 7.30 0.85 20.44
N LEU A 82 6.14 0.81 21.11
CA LEU A 82 4.89 0.38 20.48
C LEU A 82 4.61 1.20 19.20
N CYS A 83 4.93 2.49 19.22
CA CYS A 83 4.84 3.37 18.06
C CYS A 83 5.69 2.85 16.88
N ASP A 84 6.93 2.44 17.12
CA ASP A 84 7.82 1.91 16.07
C ASP A 84 7.24 0.61 15.47
N PHE A 85 6.71 -0.28 16.32
CA PHE A 85 6.02 -1.48 15.85
C PHE A 85 4.80 -1.15 14.97
N GLN A 86 4.00 -0.15 15.35
CA GLN A 86 2.82 0.27 14.61
C GLN A 86 3.18 0.95 13.28
N HIS A 87 4.22 1.78 13.27
CA HIS A 87 4.76 2.36 12.05
C HIS A 87 5.24 1.29 11.07
N LEU A 88 6.00 0.30 11.57
CA LEU A 88 6.46 -0.81 10.73
C LEU A 88 5.31 -1.65 10.19
N ALA A 89 4.31 -1.95 11.02
CA ALA A 89 3.10 -2.66 10.60
C ALA A 89 2.30 -1.86 9.54
N GLY A 90 2.24 -0.54 9.67
CA GLY A 90 1.62 0.34 8.68
C GLY A 90 2.34 0.31 7.33
N TRP A 91 3.67 0.37 7.34
CA TRP A 91 4.49 0.26 6.13
C TRP A 91 4.36 -1.11 5.46
N LEU A 92 4.34 -2.19 6.23
CA LEU A 92 4.10 -3.54 5.71
C LEU A 92 2.68 -3.71 5.16
N ASN A 93 1.66 -3.13 5.82
CA ASN A 93 0.29 -3.09 5.28
C ASN A 93 0.22 -2.31 3.97
N TRP A 94 0.97 -1.22 3.83
CA TRP A 94 1.07 -0.52 2.56
C TRP A 94 1.68 -1.42 1.48
N ALA A 95 2.77 -2.14 1.79
CA ALA A 95 3.41 -3.09 0.89
C ALA A 95 2.53 -4.29 0.50
N LEU A 96 1.61 -4.72 1.37
CA LEU A 96 0.67 -5.81 1.09
C LEU A 96 -0.25 -5.54 -0.10
N ASN A 97 -0.52 -4.27 -0.43
CA ASN A 97 -1.29 -3.93 -1.62
C ASN A 97 -0.58 -4.36 -2.92
N VAL A 98 0.74 -4.54 -2.87
CA VAL A 98 1.59 -4.99 -3.98
C VAL A 98 2.02 -6.45 -3.81
N TYR A 99 2.20 -6.87 -2.56
CA TYR A 99 2.66 -8.20 -2.20
C TYR A 99 1.63 -8.94 -1.32
N PRO A 100 0.44 -9.33 -1.83
CA PRO A 100 -0.60 -10.04 -1.08
C PRO A 100 -0.17 -11.32 -0.34
N LEU A 101 1.03 -11.85 -0.59
CA LEU A 101 1.56 -13.04 0.09
C LEU A 101 2.32 -12.74 1.40
N LEU A 102 2.56 -11.46 1.75
CA LEU A 102 3.21 -11.10 3.02
C LEU A 102 2.36 -11.18 4.33
N PRO A 103 1.03 -11.45 4.36
CA PRO A 103 0.25 -11.45 5.60
C PRO A 103 0.78 -12.35 6.73
N PRO A 104 1.37 -13.54 6.47
CA PRO A 104 1.96 -14.37 7.51
C PRO A 104 3.06 -13.65 8.30
N GLY A 105 3.75 -12.69 7.69
CA GLY A 105 4.81 -11.91 8.32
C GLY A 105 4.33 -10.89 9.36
N LEU A 106 3.09 -10.39 9.24
CA LEU A 106 2.50 -9.41 10.16
C LEU A 106 1.94 -10.02 11.45
N SER A 107 1.58 -11.30 11.41
CA SER A 107 0.94 -12.01 12.53
C SER A 107 1.73 -11.89 13.83
N ALA A 108 3.06 -12.05 13.77
CA ALA A 108 3.95 -11.93 14.92
C ALA A 108 4.02 -10.51 15.47
N LEU A 109 4.00 -9.47 14.60
CA LEU A 109 3.97 -8.08 15.04
C LEU A 109 2.66 -7.77 15.77
N TYR A 110 1.51 -8.14 15.20
CA TYR A 110 0.22 -7.90 15.82
C TYR A 110 0.06 -8.68 17.13
N ALA A 111 0.46 -9.94 17.17
CA ALA A 111 0.45 -10.72 18.41
C ALA A 111 1.29 -10.05 19.51
N LYS A 112 2.43 -9.44 19.13
CA LYS A 112 3.30 -8.74 20.08
C LYS A 112 2.73 -7.41 20.58
N THR A 113 1.96 -6.71 19.76
CA THR A 113 1.39 -5.39 20.09
C THR A 113 -0.02 -5.45 20.66
N THR A 114 -0.70 -6.60 20.54
CA THR A 114 -2.08 -6.79 21.02
C THR A 114 -2.21 -6.44 22.50
N GLY A 115 -3.23 -5.65 22.82
CA GLY A 115 -3.55 -5.23 24.19
C GLY A 115 -2.63 -4.16 24.78
N LYS A 116 -1.63 -3.68 24.03
CA LYS A 116 -0.74 -2.59 24.48
C LYS A 116 -1.27 -1.25 23.99
N LEU A 117 -1.38 -0.30 24.91
CA LEU A 117 -1.94 1.03 24.64
C LEU A 117 -0.91 2.15 24.77
N GLU A 118 0.15 1.91 25.56
CA GLU A 118 1.20 2.89 25.81
C GLU A 118 2.15 3.00 24.62
N SER A 119 2.00 4.06 23.82
CA SER A 119 2.76 4.26 22.57
C SER A 119 4.28 4.27 22.76
N LYS A 120 4.77 4.79 23.89
CA LYS A 120 6.20 4.86 24.22
C LYS A 120 6.73 3.63 24.96
N ALA A 121 5.87 2.65 25.25
CA ALA A 121 6.31 1.44 25.95
C ALA A 121 7.32 0.67 25.08
N LEU A 122 8.46 0.34 25.67
CA LEU A 122 9.51 -0.43 25.00
C LEU A 122 9.12 -1.91 24.97
N ILE A 123 9.01 -2.43 23.76
CA ILE A 123 8.69 -3.82 23.46
C ILE A 123 9.95 -4.50 22.93
N TRP A 124 10.20 -5.69 23.47
CA TRP A 124 11.35 -6.48 23.07
C TRP A 124 11.14 -7.15 21.71
N VAL A 125 12.11 -7.00 20.81
CA VAL A 125 12.17 -7.69 19.53
C VAL A 125 12.67 -9.12 19.76
N ASN A 126 11.75 -10.08 19.64
CA ASN A 126 12.06 -11.50 19.87
C ASN A 126 12.51 -12.20 18.57
N HIS A 127 13.04 -13.41 18.74
CA HIS A 127 13.48 -14.25 17.63
C HIS A 127 12.37 -14.50 16.58
N ASP A 128 11.12 -14.68 17.02
CA ASP A 128 9.99 -14.90 16.11
C ASP A 128 9.76 -13.68 15.19
N ILE A 129 9.78 -12.46 15.74
CA ILE A 129 9.72 -11.23 14.95
C ILE A 129 10.88 -11.17 13.95
N VAL A 130 12.12 -11.39 14.40
CA VAL A 130 13.29 -11.36 13.52
C VAL A 130 13.17 -12.37 12.38
N CYS A 131 12.72 -13.59 12.68
CA CYS A 131 12.52 -14.65 11.69
C CYS A 131 11.46 -14.25 10.64
N LYS A 132 10.31 -13.72 11.08
CA LYS A 132 9.25 -13.26 10.18
C LYS A 132 9.66 -12.07 9.32
N LEU A 133 10.35 -11.08 9.90
CA LEU A 133 10.86 -9.93 9.16
C LEU A 133 11.91 -10.37 8.14
N SER A 134 12.79 -11.32 8.48
CA SER A 134 13.77 -11.89 7.57
C SER A 134 13.10 -12.61 6.39
N TRP A 135 12.04 -13.38 6.67
CA TRP A 135 11.24 -14.02 5.63
C TRP A 135 10.58 -13.00 4.69
N ILE A 136 10.01 -11.90 5.23
CA ILE A 136 9.47 -10.80 4.42
C ILE A 136 10.55 -10.18 3.54
N ILE A 137 11.73 -9.88 4.10
CA ILE A 137 12.86 -9.29 3.34
C ILE A 137 13.27 -10.21 2.18
N CYS A 138 13.40 -11.52 2.43
CA CYS A 138 13.71 -12.47 1.37
C CYS A 138 12.65 -12.45 0.26
N HIS A 139 11.37 -12.41 0.63
CA HIS A 139 10.27 -12.37 -0.34
C HIS A 139 10.25 -11.06 -1.14
N LEU A 140 10.44 -9.91 -0.49
CA LEU A 140 10.53 -8.60 -1.16
C LEU A 140 11.69 -8.54 -2.16
N ARG A 141 12.81 -9.21 -1.88
CA ARG A 141 13.97 -9.29 -2.78
C ARG A 141 13.78 -10.23 -3.96
N SER A 142 12.96 -11.28 -3.80
CA SER A 142 12.78 -12.31 -4.82
C SER A 142 11.47 -12.20 -5.60
N ALA A 143 10.54 -11.34 -5.18
CA ALA A 143 9.27 -11.18 -5.85
C ALA A 143 9.45 -10.37 -7.15
N GLU A 144 9.41 -11.07 -8.28
CA GLU A 144 8.98 -10.46 -9.54
C GLU A 144 7.50 -10.08 -9.34
N GLY A 145 7.14 -8.80 -9.53
CA GLY A 145 5.85 -8.22 -9.12
C GLY A 145 4.60 -9.06 -9.45
N ILE A 146 3.52 -8.83 -8.71
CA ILE A 146 2.34 -9.72 -8.75
C ILE A 146 1.40 -9.38 -9.92
N PHE A 147 0.99 -10.44 -10.63
CA PHE A 147 -0.03 -10.39 -11.68
C PHE A 147 -1.43 -10.33 -11.05
N PHE A 148 -2.08 -9.17 -11.07
CA PHE A 148 -3.43 -9.03 -10.50
C PHE A 148 -4.56 -9.32 -11.51
N LEU A 149 -4.33 -9.15 -12.82
CA LEU A 149 -5.33 -9.34 -13.87
C LEU A 149 -4.73 -10.10 -15.06
N LYS A 150 -5.36 -11.21 -15.40
CA LYS A 150 -5.19 -11.86 -16.70
C LYS A 150 -6.23 -11.25 -17.63
N SER A 151 -5.81 -10.58 -18.70
CA SER A 151 -6.76 -10.21 -19.75
C SER A 151 -7.38 -11.49 -20.32
N MET A 152 -8.70 -11.62 -20.20
CA MET A 152 -9.46 -12.60 -20.94
C MET A 152 -10.18 -11.85 -22.06
N SER A 153 -9.81 -12.15 -23.30
CA SER A 153 -10.59 -11.74 -24.45
C SER A 153 -11.89 -12.55 -24.44
N TRP A 154 -13.02 -11.87 -24.22
CA TRP A 154 -14.32 -12.45 -24.49
C TRP A 154 -14.51 -12.41 -26.01
N ASN A 155 -14.46 -13.59 -26.65
CA ASN A 155 -14.87 -13.78 -28.04
C ASN A 155 -16.37 -14.04 -28.10
#